data_AF-A0A7S3BSG0-F1
#
_entry.id   AF-A0A7S3BSG0-F1
#
_cell.length_a   1.000
_cell.length_b   1.000
_cell.length_c   1.000
_cell.angle_alpha   90.00
_cell.angle_beta   90.00
_cell.angle_gamma   90.00
#
_symmetry.space_group_name_H-M   'P 1'
#
loop_
_entity.id
_entity.type
_entity.pdbx_description
1 polymer ?
#
loop_
_entity_poly.entity_id
_entity_poly.type
_entity_poly.pdbx_seq_one_letter_code
_entity_poly.pdbx_strand_id
1 'polypeptide(L)'
;QTGRTHGDAFVLGDLKVIRTAQVCPQDENGWHVPPGEDMNNTHYAIAERCDGALRVGNANTTECATDWCMFNISADACEYRNLAAERPQDVARLVALLRTYQATAVPDIEPQGCAPIAVPNSRWYPGANGSSWQPCDGPMTPHATHPEAPADDLNWEQMFIEAHV
;
A
#
# COMPACT_ATOMS: atom_id res chain seq x y z
N GLN A 1 1.72 25.31 5.28
CA GLN A 1 1.78 23.91 4.81
C GLN A 1 2.96 23.82 3.88
N THR A 2 4.02 23.15 4.30
CA THR A 2 5.15 22.74 3.45
C THR A 2 4.57 21.90 2.29
N GLY A 3 5.15 22.05 1.10
CA GLY A 3 4.65 21.44 -0.13
C GLY A 3 4.36 19.96 0.07
N ARG A 4 3.11 19.55 -0.23
CA ARG A 4 2.67 18.17 -0.10
C ARG A 4 3.43 17.33 -1.14
N THR A 5 4.30 16.45 -0.66
CA THR A 5 5.20 15.67 -1.53
C THR A 5 4.47 14.53 -2.24
N HIS A 6 3.44 13.95 -1.60
CA HIS A 6 2.80 12.70 -2.02
C HIS A 6 1.38 12.90 -2.57
N GLY A 7 0.95 11.92 -3.37
CA GLY A 7 -0.44 11.78 -3.76
C GLY A 7 -1.30 11.34 -2.58
N ASP A 8 -2.56 11.75 -2.57
CA ASP A 8 -3.54 11.34 -1.58
C ASP A 8 -4.49 10.31 -2.20
N ALA A 9 -4.85 9.28 -1.44
CA ALA A 9 -5.91 8.35 -1.85
C ALA A 9 -6.75 7.89 -0.66
N PHE A 10 -8.04 7.65 -0.90
CA PHE A 10 -8.95 7.09 0.10
C PHE A 10 -10.02 6.24 -0.57
N VAL A 11 -10.37 5.11 0.03
CA VAL A 11 -11.41 4.18 -0.46
C VAL A 11 -12.49 4.03 0.60
N LEU A 12 -13.76 4.12 0.19
CA LEU A 12 -14.92 3.82 1.04
C LEU A 12 -15.97 3.06 0.22
N GLY A 13 -16.14 1.78 0.53
CA GLY A 13 -16.98 0.89 -0.27
C GLY A 13 -16.47 0.84 -1.71
N ASP A 14 -17.34 1.09 -2.67
CA ASP A 14 -17.01 1.06 -4.10
C ASP A 14 -16.31 2.32 -4.61
N LEU A 15 -16.15 3.36 -3.78
CA LEU A 15 -15.63 4.64 -4.23
C LEU A 15 -14.19 4.86 -3.78
N LYS A 16 -13.34 5.24 -4.73
CA LYS A 16 -11.98 5.70 -4.47
C LYS A 16 -11.86 7.16 -4.88
N VAL A 17 -11.27 7.98 -4.03
CA VAL A 17 -10.80 9.33 -4.40
C VAL A 17 -9.28 9.33 -4.44
N ILE A 18 -8.68 9.97 -5.44
CA ILE A 18 -7.23 10.13 -5.57
C ILE A 18 -6.87 11.52 -6.04
N ARG A 19 -5.77 12.06 -5.52
CA ARG A 19 -5.09 13.23 -6.06
C ARG A 19 -3.64 12.88 -6.24
N THR A 20 -3.16 12.94 -7.48
CA THR A 20 -1.74 12.64 -7.76
C THR A 20 -0.85 13.78 -7.28
N ALA A 21 0.41 13.46 -6.99
CA ALA A 21 1.46 14.45 -6.75
C ALA A 21 2.63 14.19 -7.70
N GLN A 22 3.61 15.10 -7.67
CA GLN A 22 4.76 15.04 -8.58
C GLN A 22 5.78 13.98 -8.20
N VAL A 23 5.81 13.54 -6.94
CA VAL A 23 6.78 12.55 -6.46
C VAL A 23 6.12 11.17 -6.44
N CYS A 24 6.73 10.22 -7.16
CA CYS A 24 6.34 8.82 -7.10
C CYS A 24 6.81 8.23 -5.76
N PRO A 25 6.06 7.29 -5.15
CA PRO A 25 6.48 6.64 -3.91
C PRO A 25 7.89 6.01 -3.98
N GLN A 26 8.31 5.58 -5.18
CA GLN A 26 9.63 4.99 -5.42
C GLN A 26 10.79 5.97 -5.19
N ASP A 27 10.53 7.27 -5.36
CA ASP A 27 11.49 8.34 -5.18
C ASP A 27 11.44 8.91 -3.74
N GLU A 28 10.61 8.33 -2.87
CA GLU A 28 10.44 8.76 -1.49
C GLU A 28 11.57 8.24 -0.60
N ASN A 29 12.11 9.12 0.24
CA ASN A 29 13.12 8.74 1.21
C ASN A 29 12.50 7.81 2.26
N GLY A 30 13.02 6.58 2.37
CA GLY A 30 12.50 5.55 3.28
C GLY A 30 11.45 4.63 2.65
N TRP A 31 11.02 4.88 1.41
CA TRP A 31 10.31 3.85 0.66
C TRP A 31 11.31 2.78 0.24
N HIS A 32 10.99 1.54 0.57
CA HIS A 32 11.77 0.38 0.20
C HIS A 32 10.85 -0.62 -0.47
N VAL A 33 11.34 -1.24 -1.53
CA VAL A 33 10.66 -2.36 -2.17
C VAL A 33 10.42 -3.45 -1.11
N PRO A 34 9.18 -3.98 -0.98
CA PRO A 34 8.87 -5.12 -0.14
C PRO A 34 9.90 -6.26 -0.30
N PRO A 35 10.27 -6.95 0.79
CA PRO A 35 11.23 -8.06 0.71
C PRO A 35 10.82 -9.11 -0.34
N GLY A 36 11.76 -9.49 -1.21
CA GLY A 36 11.52 -10.50 -2.25
C GLY A 36 11.00 -9.94 -3.58
N GLU A 37 10.60 -8.67 -3.63
CA GLU A 37 10.22 -7.97 -4.86
C GLU A 37 11.43 -7.28 -5.50
N ASP A 38 11.40 -7.11 -6.83
CA ASP A 38 12.47 -6.45 -7.60
C ASP A 38 12.00 -5.06 -8.04
N MET A 39 12.74 -4.02 -7.65
CA MET A 39 12.40 -2.63 -7.99
C MET A 39 12.20 -2.37 -9.48
N ASN A 40 12.90 -3.11 -10.35
CA ASN A 40 12.85 -2.91 -11.79
C ASN A 40 11.76 -3.74 -12.48
N ASN A 41 11.25 -4.78 -11.82
CA ASN A 41 10.34 -5.75 -12.42
C ASN A 41 8.99 -5.85 -11.67
N THR A 42 8.90 -5.34 -10.45
CA THR A 42 7.67 -5.32 -9.68
C THR A 42 6.93 -4.02 -9.93
N HIS A 43 5.85 -4.13 -10.69
CA HIS A 43 4.96 -3.02 -10.97
C HIS A 43 3.79 -3.03 -9.98
N TYR A 44 3.76 -2.04 -9.09
CA TYR A 44 2.65 -1.83 -8.14
C TYR A 44 1.45 -1.09 -8.78
N ALA A 45 1.52 -0.83 -10.09
CA ALA A 45 0.46 -0.16 -10.80
C ALA A 45 -0.71 -1.14 -11.04
N ILE A 46 -1.92 -0.71 -10.68
CA ILE A 46 -3.18 -1.41 -11.00
C ILE A 46 -3.31 -1.66 -12.51
N ALA A 47 -2.65 -0.85 -13.34
CA ALA A 47 -2.66 -0.93 -14.79
C ALA A 47 -2.27 -2.31 -15.36
N GLU A 48 -1.36 -3.07 -14.73
CA GLU A 48 -0.95 -4.39 -15.23
C GLU A 48 -1.96 -5.49 -14.92
N ARG A 49 -2.79 -5.29 -13.90
CA ARG A 49 -3.90 -6.21 -13.57
C ARG A 49 -5.21 -5.83 -14.23
N CYS A 50 -5.20 -4.77 -15.03
CA CYS A 50 -6.38 -4.26 -15.70
C CYS A 50 -6.59 -4.91 -17.05
N ASP A 51 -7.31 -6.05 -17.01
CA ASP A 51 -7.92 -6.65 -18.19
C ASP A 51 -8.71 -5.58 -18.94
N GLY A 52 -8.55 -5.54 -20.27
CA GLY A 52 -9.28 -4.64 -21.14
C GLY A 52 -10.79 -4.76 -20.98
N ALA A 53 -11.29 -5.92 -20.54
CA ALA A 53 -12.71 -6.14 -20.23
C ALA A 53 -13.24 -5.31 -19.04
N LEU A 54 -12.36 -4.86 -18.13
CA LEU A 54 -12.72 -4.10 -16.93
C LEU A 54 -12.64 -2.57 -17.13
N ARG A 55 -12.28 -2.12 -18.33
CA ARG A 55 -12.10 -0.69 -18.65
C ARG A 55 -13.44 -0.05 -19.02
N VAL A 56 -13.75 1.08 -18.38
CA VAL A 56 -14.89 1.91 -18.79
C VAL A 56 -14.40 3.13 -19.56
N GLY A 57 -14.46 3.05 -20.90
CA GLY A 57 -14.09 4.16 -21.78
C GLY A 57 -12.58 4.30 -21.98
N ASN A 58 -12.11 5.53 -22.20
CA ASN A 58 -10.69 5.86 -22.40
C ASN A 58 -10.18 6.67 -21.21
N ALA A 59 -9.03 6.27 -20.65
CA ALA A 59 -8.40 7.02 -19.58
C ALA A 59 -7.93 8.40 -20.09
N ASN A 60 -8.29 9.45 -19.36
CA ASN A 60 -7.69 10.78 -19.53
C ASN A 60 -6.54 10.94 -18.52
N THR A 61 -5.31 10.77 -18.99
CA THR A 61 -4.10 10.81 -18.15
C THR A 61 -3.82 12.19 -17.53
N THR A 62 -4.51 13.24 -17.97
CA THR A 62 -4.30 14.62 -17.47
C THR A 62 -5.37 15.09 -16.49
N GLU A 63 -6.50 14.41 -16.42
CA GLU A 63 -7.66 14.86 -15.62
C GLU A 63 -7.37 14.87 -14.12
N CYS A 64 -6.52 13.94 -13.67
CA CYS A 64 -6.16 13.75 -12.26
C CYS A 64 -4.84 14.44 -11.86
N ALA A 65 -4.28 15.28 -12.73
CA ALA A 65 -2.97 15.90 -12.51
C ALA A 65 -3.05 17.13 -11.59
N THR A 66 -4.20 17.83 -11.57
CA THR A 66 -4.34 19.12 -10.86
C THR A 66 -5.39 19.08 -9.74
N ASP A 67 -6.42 18.24 -9.88
CA ASP A 67 -7.54 18.13 -8.95
C ASP A 67 -7.80 16.66 -8.54
N TRP A 68 -8.78 16.46 -7.66
CA TRP A 68 -9.25 15.16 -7.24
C TRP A 68 -9.95 14.43 -8.38
N CYS A 69 -9.60 13.17 -8.54
CA CYS A 69 -10.37 12.20 -9.30
C CYS A 69 -11.13 11.27 -8.36
N MET A 70 -12.27 10.79 -8.83
CA MET A 70 -13.07 9.80 -8.12
C MET A 70 -13.46 8.68 -9.07
N PHE A 71 -13.33 7.45 -8.61
CA PHE A 71 -13.62 6.24 -9.38
C PHE A 71 -14.58 5.35 -8.62
N ASN A 72 -15.42 4.62 -9.35
CA ASN A 72 -16.16 3.49 -8.81
C ASN A 72 -15.36 2.22 -9.11
N ILE A 73 -14.58 1.75 -8.15
CA ILE A 73 -13.63 0.64 -8.35
C ILE A 73 -14.33 -0.72 -8.58
N SER A 74 -15.59 -0.85 -8.19
CA SER A 74 -16.38 -2.07 -8.45
C SER A 74 -16.93 -2.11 -9.88
N ALA A 75 -17.22 -0.94 -10.47
CA ALA A 75 -17.72 -0.82 -11.85
C ALA A 75 -16.61 -0.52 -12.89
N ASP A 76 -15.51 0.07 -12.45
CA ASP A 76 -14.36 0.49 -13.25
C ASP A 76 -13.09 0.30 -12.42
N ALA A 77 -12.71 -0.96 -12.24
CA ALA A 77 -11.52 -1.36 -11.48
C ALA A 77 -10.23 -0.74 -12.01
N CYS A 78 -10.26 -0.25 -13.26
CA CYS A 78 -9.14 0.36 -13.94
C CYS A 78 -9.03 1.86 -13.79
N GLU A 79 -10.04 2.52 -13.21
CA GLU A 79 -9.99 3.95 -12.93
C GLU A 79 -9.89 4.79 -14.22
N TYR A 80 -10.61 4.39 -15.28
CA TYR A 80 -10.59 5.05 -16.60
C TYR A 80 -11.62 6.18 -16.67
N ARG A 81 -12.70 6.09 -15.90
CA ARG A 81 -13.77 7.07 -15.87
C ARG A 81 -13.77 7.85 -14.56
N ASN A 82 -13.25 9.07 -14.62
CA ASN A 82 -13.38 10.01 -13.52
C ASN A 82 -14.83 10.46 -13.32
N LEU A 83 -15.33 10.33 -12.09
CA LEU A 83 -16.67 10.71 -11.67
C LEU A 83 -16.67 12.01 -10.85
N ALA A 84 -15.53 12.66 -10.64
CA ALA A 84 -15.42 13.80 -9.73
C ALA A 84 -16.33 14.97 -10.12
N ALA A 85 -16.40 15.32 -11.41
CA ALA A 85 -17.27 16.38 -11.92
C ALA A 85 -18.76 16.01 -11.84
N GLU A 86 -19.09 14.72 -11.99
CA GLU A 86 -20.47 14.21 -11.92
C GLU A 86 -20.97 14.11 -10.46
N ARG A 87 -20.06 13.89 -9.49
CA ARG A 87 -20.39 13.59 -8.10
C ARG A 87 -19.55 14.41 -7.09
N PRO A 88 -19.59 15.75 -7.14
CA PRO A 88 -18.72 16.61 -6.32
C PRO A 88 -18.98 16.50 -4.82
N GLN A 89 -20.21 16.16 -4.40
CA GLN A 89 -20.54 15.95 -2.98
C GLN A 89 -19.84 14.72 -2.39
N ASP A 90 -19.73 13.64 -3.17
CA ASP A 90 -19.04 12.43 -2.75
C ASP A 90 -17.54 12.65 -2.66
N VAL A 91 -16.95 13.41 -3.60
CA VAL A 91 -15.55 13.86 -3.51
C VAL A 91 -15.33 14.62 -2.22
N ALA A 92 -16.15 15.64 -1.93
CA ALA A 92 -16.01 16.44 -0.71
C ALA A 92 -16.12 15.59 0.55
N ARG A 93 -17.05 14.62 0.58
CA ARG A 93 -17.21 13.67 1.69
C ARG A 93 -15.98 12.80 1.88
N LEU A 94 -15.48 12.16 0.82
CA LEU A 94 -14.31 11.26 0.90
C LEU A 94 -13.06 12.04 1.31
N VAL A 95 -12.86 13.25 0.78
CA VAL A 95 -11.74 14.13 1.18
C VAL A 95 -11.84 14.55 2.65
N ALA A 96 -13.04 14.81 3.16
CA ALA A 96 -13.22 15.12 4.59
C ALA A 96 -12.90 13.91 5.49
N LEU A 97 -13.31 12.71 5.09
CA LEU A 97 -12.96 11.47 5.79
C LEU A 97 -11.45 11.20 5.76
N LEU A 98 -10.82 11.37 4.60
CA LEU A 98 -9.37 11.27 4.48
C LEU A 98 -8.65 12.23 5.43
N ARG A 99 -9.08 13.49 5.51
CA ARG A 99 -8.49 14.47 6.46
C ARG A 99 -8.66 14.04 7.91
N THR A 100 -9.81 13.43 8.25
CA THR A 100 -10.06 12.90 9.60
C THR A 100 -9.12 11.75 9.91
N TYR A 101 -8.95 10.82 8.96
CA TYR A 101 -8.01 9.71 9.08
C TYR A 101 -6.56 10.19 9.21
N GLN A 102 -6.15 11.15 8.38
CA GLN A 102 -4.82 11.77 8.41
C GLN A 102 -4.56 12.49 9.75
N ALA A 103 -5.57 13.10 10.36
CA ALA A 103 -5.42 13.75 11.67
C ALA A 103 -5.18 12.75 12.81
N THR A 104 -5.53 11.48 12.62
CA THR A 104 -5.27 10.39 13.59
C THR A 104 -4.14 9.46 13.15
N ALA A 105 -3.56 9.69 11.98
CA ALA A 105 -2.44 8.90 11.49
C ALA A 105 -1.23 9.09 12.41
N VAL A 106 -0.41 8.03 12.53
CA VAL A 106 0.86 8.13 13.24
C VAL A 106 1.67 9.25 12.58
N PRO A 107 2.12 10.27 13.34
CA PRO A 107 2.91 11.34 12.77
C PRO A 107 4.20 10.77 12.18
N ASP A 108 4.79 11.48 11.21
CA ASP A 108 6.09 11.12 10.68
C ASP A 108 7.08 10.97 11.84
N ILE A 109 7.59 9.76 11.99
CA ILE A 109 8.63 9.46 12.98
C ILE A 109 9.95 9.73 12.28
N GLU A 110 10.66 10.76 12.73
CA GLU A 110 12.09 10.89 12.41
C GLU A 110 12.77 9.61 12.91
N PRO A 111 13.34 8.77 12.02
CA PRO A 111 13.87 7.49 12.43
C PRO A 111 14.99 7.71 13.44
N GLN A 112 14.75 7.31 14.69
CA GLN A 112 15.78 7.29 15.73
C GLN A 112 16.39 5.89 15.80
N GLY A 113 17.70 5.82 15.99
CA GLY A 113 18.45 4.57 16.05
C GLY A 113 19.35 4.36 14.82
N CYS A 114 19.64 3.11 14.51
CA CYS A 114 20.47 2.74 13.37
C CYS A 114 19.63 2.39 12.14
N ALA A 115 20.23 2.51 10.96
CA ALA A 115 19.57 2.12 9.72
C ALA A 115 19.30 0.61 9.70
N PRO A 116 18.15 0.15 9.16
CA PRO A 116 17.91 -1.27 8.98
C PRO A 116 19.03 -1.91 8.16
N ILE A 117 19.34 -3.17 8.47
CA ILE A 117 20.41 -3.92 7.81
C ILE A 117 19.80 -4.99 6.90
N ALA A 118 20.36 -5.13 5.70
CA ALA A 118 20.01 -6.24 4.81
C ALA A 118 20.72 -7.50 5.32
N VAL A 119 19.95 -8.56 5.58
CA VAL A 119 20.44 -9.85 6.05
C VAL A 119 20.12 -10.94 5.03
N PRO A 120 21.04 -11.86 4.71
CA PRO A 120 20.78 -12.94 3.76
C PRO A 120 19.59 -13.81 4.19
N ASN A 121 18.72 -14.17 3.25
CA ASN A 121 17.55 -15.02 3.55
C ASN A 121 17.96 -16.43 4.04
N SER A 122 19.16 -16.88 3.67
CA SER A 122 19.78 -18.11 4.17
C SER A 122 19.95 -18.14 5.70
N ARG A 123 19.87 -16.99 6.37
CA ARG A 123 19.84 -16.87 7.83
C ARG A 123 18.58 -17.50 8.44
N TRP A 124 17.45 -17.40 7.75
CA TRP A 124 16.14 -17.88 8.23
C TRP A 124 15.85 -19.29 7.72
N TYR A 125 16.19 -19.57 6.46
CA TYR A 125 15.95 -20.85 5.81
C TYR A 125 17.17 -21.28 5.00
N PRO A 126 17.84 -22.41 5.34
CA PRO A 126 18.93 -22.93 4.55
C PRO A 126 18.53 -23.12 3.08
N GLY A 127 19.30 -22.53 2.15
CA GLY A 127 19.04 -22.59 0.72
C GLY A 127 18.14 -21.47 0.16
N ALA A 128 17.59 -20.59 1.00
CA ALA A 128 16.86 -19.42 0.52
C ALA A 128 17.82 -18.38 -0.10
N ASN A 129 17.46 -17.91 -1.30
CA ASN A 129 18.17 -16.84 -2.00
C ASN A 129 17.61 -15.46 -1.62
N GLY A 130 18.40 -14.40 -1.83
CA GLY A 130 17.99 -13.02 -1.59
C GLY A 130 18.36 -12.49 -0.20
N SER A 131 17.79 -11.33 0.15
CA SER A 131 18.01 -10.67 1.44
C SER A 131 16.71 -10.06 1.95
N SER A 132 16.59 -9.99 3.27
CA SER A 132 15.48 -9.34 3.97
C SER A 132 16.03 -8.20 4.83
N TRP A 133 15.22 -7.18 5.10
CA TRP A 133 15.58 -6.12 6.04
C TRP A 133 15.31 -6.55 7.48
N GLN A 134 16.24 -6.25 8.38
CA GLN A 134 16.10 -6.46 9.81
C GLN A 134 16.34 -5.14 10.54
N PRO A 135 15.60 -4.83 11.62
CA PRO A 135 15.99 -3.78 12.55
C PRO A 135 17.43 -4.00 13.01
N CYS A 136 18.25 -2.96 12.99
CA CYS A 136 19.66 -3.06 13.36
C CYS A 136 19.90 -3.43 14.83
N ASP A 137 18.89 -3.23 15.68
CA ASP A 137 18.82 -3.60 17.08
C ASP A 137 18.02 -4.90 17.30
N GLY A 138 17.47 -5.48 16.24
CA GLY A 138 16.75 -6.74 16.28
C GLY A 138 17.67 -7.90 16.67
N PRO A 139 17.17 -8.93 17.37
CA PRO A 139 17.99 -10.06 17.79
C PRO A 139 18.69 -10.70 16.58
N MET A 140 20.02 -10.81 16.66
CA MET A 140 20.86 -11.42 15.63
C MET A 140 20.75 -12.95 15.60
N THR A 141 20.06 -13.54 16.56
CA THR A 141 19.78 -14.97 16.57
C THR A 141 18.53 -15.22 15.72
N PRO A 142 18.59 -16.12 14.71
CA PRO A 142 17.37 -16.72 14.17
C PRO A 142 16.53 -17.16 15.35
N HIS A 143 15.21 -16.93 15.33
CA HIS A 143 14.34 -17.55 16.33
C HIS A 143 14.76 -19.01 16.40
N ALA A 144 15.31 -19.43 17.54
CA ALA A 144 15.72 -20.81 17.75
C ALA A 144 14.54 -21.62 17.27
N THR A 145 14.74 -22.46 16.24
CA THR A 145 13.70 -23.23 15.54
C THR A 145 12.63 -23.53 16.56
N HIS A 146 11.52 -22.78 16.51
CA HIS A 146 10.42 -23.06 17.41
C HIS A 146 10.16 -24.54 17.12
N PRO A 147 10.30 -25.45 18.11
CA PRO A 147 10.07 -26.87 17.86
C PRO A 147 8.76 -26.92 17.11
N GLU A 148 8.79 -27.49 15.90
CA GLU A 148 7.68 -27.47 14.95
C GLU A 148 6.41 -27.56 15.77
N ALA A 149 5.61 -26.48 15.79
CA ALA A 149 4.31 -26.55 16.41
C ALA A 149 3.66 -27.79 15.80
N PRO A 150 3.23 -28.77 16.61
CA PRO A 150 2.70 -30.01 16.07
C PRO A 150 1.66 -29.63 15.02
N ALA A 151 1.73 -30.29 13.85
CA ALA A 151 0.94 -29.95 12.67
C ALA A 151 -0.58 -29.95 12.90
N ASP A 152 -1.02 -30.35 14.08
CA ASP A 152 -2.40 -30.53 14.49
C ASP A 152 -3.05 -29.28 15.13
N ASP A 153 -2.29 -28.22 15.46
CA ASP A 153 -2.84 -27.06 16.22
C ASP A 153 -3.13 -25.79 15.39
N LEU A 154 -2.85 -25.76 14.08
CA LEU A 154 -3.22 -24.62 13.22
C LEU A 154 -4.58 -24.85 12.54
N ASN A 155 -5.64 -24.92 13.35
CA ASN A 155 -7.00 -24.77 12.84
C ASN A 155 -7.27 -23.31 12.46
N TRP A 156 -6.94 -22.94 11.22
CA TRP A 156 -7.17 -21.60 10.66
C TRP A 156 -8.63 -21.14 10.73
N GLU A 157 -9.60 -22.05 10.89
CA GLU A 157 -11.03 -21.68 11.02
C GLU A 157 -11.36 -21.00 12.35
N GLN A 158 -10.55 -21.17 13.40
CA GLN A 158 -10.81 -20.55 14.71
C GLN A 158 -10.28 -19.12 14.85
N MET A 159 -9.37 -18.67 13.97
CA MET A 159 -8.71 -17.36 14.13
C MET A 159 -9.48 -16.18 13.53
N PHE A 160 -10.59 -16.42 12.82
CA PHE A 160 -11.36 -15.36 12.13
C PHE A 160 -12.70 -14.99 12.78
N ILE A 161 -13.05 -15.54 13.95
CA ILE A 161 -14.39 -15.33 14.54
C ILE A 161 -14.49 -14.06 15.44
N GLU A 162 -13.40 -13.46 15.93
CA GLU A 162 -13.49 -12.33 16.88
C GLU A 162 -13.18 -10.94 16.29
N ALA A 163 -13.77 -10.59 15.15
CA ALA A 163 -13.64 -9.24 14.58
C ALA A 163 -14.97 -8.61 14.14
N HIS A 164 -16.06 -8.88 14.85
CA HIS A 164 -17.32 -8.17 14.66
C HIS A 164 -17.91 -7.74 16.01
N VAL A 165 -17.55 -6.53 16.46
CA VAL A 165 -18.40 -5.67 17.29
C VAL A 165 -18.31 -4.25 16.77
#